data_AF-J7IG97-F1
#
_entry.id   AF-J7IG97-F1
#
_cell.length_a   1.000
_cell.length_b   1.000
_cell.length_c   1.000
_cell.angle_alpha   90.00
_cell.angle_beta   90.00
_cell.angle_gamma   90.00
#
_symmetry.space_group_name_H-M   'P 1'
#
loop_
_entity.id
_entity.type
_entity.pdbx_description
1 polymer ?
#
loop_
_entity_poly.entity_id
_entity_poly.type
_entity_poly.pdbx_seq_one_letter_code
_entity_poly.pdbx_strand_id
1 'polypeptide(L)'
;MAERASLVFHNKVIDGTAIKRLISRLIDHFGMAYTSHILDQVKTLGFRQATATSISLGIDDLLTIPSKGWLVQDAEQQSLILEKHHHYGNVHAVEKLRLSIEIWYATSEYLRQEMNPNFRMTDPFNPVHMMSFSGARGNASQVHQLVGMRGLMSDPQGQMIDLPIQSNLREGLSLTEYIISCYGARKGVVDTAVRTSDAGYLTRRLVEVVQHIVVRRTDCGTTRGISVSPRNGMMPERIFIQTLIGRVLADDIYIGTRCVAIRNQDIGIGLVNRFITFQTQPIPIRTPFTCKSTSWICRLCYGRSPTHGDLVELGEAVGIIAGQSIGEPGTQLTLRTFHTGGVFTGGTAEHVRAPSNGKIKFNEYLVHPTRTRHGHPAFLCYIDLYVTIESENIIHNVTIPPKSLILVQNDQYVESEQVIAEIRARA
;
A
#
# COMPACT_ATOMS: atom_id res chain seq x y z
N MET A 1 -7.57 -19.22 40.89
CA MET A 1 -8.36 -17.96 40.96
C MET A 1 -8.15 -17.26 39.64
N ALA A 2 -9.15 -17.27 38.76
CA ALA A 2 -9.08 -16.64 37.45
C ALA A 2 -8.90 -15.14 37.64
N GLU A 3 -7.83 -14.57 37.08
CA GLU A 3 -7.69 -13.13 36.96
C GLU A 3 -8.94 -12.59 36.29
N ARG A 4 -9.59 -11.59 36.93
CA ARG A 4 -10.72 -10.86 36.36
C ARG A 4 -10.27 -10.36 35.00
N ALA A 5 -10.77 -10.99 33.94
CA ALA A 5 -10.65 -10.46 32.59
C ALA A 5 -11.20 -9.04 32.63
N SER A 6 -10.31 -8.05 32.55
CA SER A 6 -10.71 -6.68 32.30
C SER A 6 -11.56 -6.73 31.03
N LEU A 7 -12.86 -6.48 31.15
CA LEU A 7 -13.74 -6.35 30.00
C LEU A 7 -13.13 -5.24 29.13
N VAL A 8 -12.40 -5.61 28.09
CA VAL A 8 -11.65 -4.67 27.27
C VAL A 8 -12.69 -3.95 26.40
N PHE A 9 -13.19 -2.82 26.91
CA PHE A 9 -14.07 -1.95 26.15
C PHE A 9 -13.29 -1.36 24.97
N HIS A 10 -13.74 -1.64 23.76
CA HIS A 10 -13.13 -1.15 22.53
C HIS A 10 -13.93 0.03 21.96
N ASN A 11 -13.55 1.25 22.36
CA ASN A 11 -14.16 2.49 21.84
C ASN A 11 -13.45 2.98 20.56
N LYS A 12 -13.53 2.20 19.49
CA LYS A 12 -12.99 2.58 18.17
C LYS A 12 -13.93 2.13 17.07
N VAL A 13 -13.97 2.89 15.97
CA VAL A 13 -14.65 2.46 14.74
C VAL A 13 -14.00 1.17 14.25
N ILE A 14 -14.81 0.14 14.01
CA ILE A 14 -14.35 -1.17 13.60
C ILE A 14 -14.41 -1.24 12.07
N ASP A 15 -13.27 -0.98 11.42
CA ASP A 15 -13.09 -1.24 9.98
C ASP A 15 -12.72 -2.72 9.72
N GLY A 16 -12.66 -3.10 8.44
CA GLY A 16 -12.31 -4.46 8.00
C GLY A 16 -10.90 -4.92 8.44
N THR A 17 -9.99 -4.01 8.82
CA THR A 17 -8.68 -4.37 9.37
C THR A 17 -8.72 -4.50 10.90
N ALA A 18 -9.49 -3.64 11.57
CA ALA A 18 -9.71 -3.63 13.00
C ALA A 18 -10.46 -4.88 13.43
N ILE A 19 -11.46 -5.32 12.64
CA ILE A 19 -12.16 -6.59 12.91
C ILE A 19 -11.19 -7.77 12.83
N LYS A 20 -10.31 -7.86 11.83
CA LYS A 20 -9.29 -8.92 11.75
C LYS A 20 -8.36 -8.94 12.97
N ARG A 21 -7.95 -7.76 13.45
CA ARG A 21 -7.14 -7.62 14.68
C ARG A 21 -7.92 -8.05 15.92
N LEU A 22 -9.20 -7.72 16.00
CA LEU A 22 -10.08 -8.16 17.09
C LEU A 22 -10.21 -9.69 17.09
N ILE A 23 -10.45 -10.30 15.93
CA ILE A 23 -10.53 -11.75 15.77
C ILE A 23 -9.22 -12.41 16.20
N SER A 24 -8.07 -11.87 15.75
CA SER A 24 -6.76 -12.40 16.14
C SER A 24 -6.58 -12.40 17.67
N ARG A 25 -6.96 -11.31 18.34
CA ARG A 25 -6.93 -11.23 19.81
C ARG A 25 -7.87 -12.23 20.48
N LEU A 26 -9.07 -12.43 19.93
CA LEU A 26 -10.02 -13.41 20.46
C LEU A 26 -9.46 -14.84 20.36
N ILE A 27 -8.82 -15.17 19.24
CA ILE A 27 -8.15 -16.47 19.05
C ILE A 27 -7.03 -16.64 20.09
N ASP A 28 -6.22 -15.61 20.32
CA ASP A 28 -5.12 -15.67 21.28
C ASP A 28 -5.60 -15.86 22.74
N HIS A 29 -6.75 -15.29 23.11
CA HIS A 29 -7.25 -15.31 24.50
C HIS A 29 -8.20 -16.48 24.79
N PHE A 30 -9.10 -16.81 23.86
CA PHE A 30 -10.18 -17.78 24.06
C PHE A 30 -10.01 -19.06 23.24
N GLY A 31 -9.05 -19.11 22.31
CA GLY A 31 -8.84 -20.22 21.39
C GLY A 31 -9.84 -20.23 20.22
N MET A 32 -9.59 -21.14 19.26
CA MET A 32 -10.35 -21.18 18.01
C MET A 32 -11.84 -21.54 18.20
N ALA A 33 -12.14 -22.52 19.05
CA ALA A 33 -13.52 -23.04 19.21
C ALA A 33 -14.48 -21.98 19.76
N TYR A 34 -14.11 -21.31 20.87
CA TYR A 34 -14.93 -20.25 21.46
C TYR A 34 -15.00 -19.02 20.54
N THR A 35 -13.90 -18.68 19.88
CA THR A 35 -13.91 -17.57 18.92
C THR A 35 -14.90 -17.81 17.80
N SER A 36 -14.99 -19.03 17.25
CA SER A 36 -15.97 -19.37 16.20
C SER A 36 -17.41 -19.05 16.61
N HIS A 37 -17.81 -19.38 17.85
CA HIS A 37 -19.14 -19.07 18.36
C HIS A 37 -19.37 -17.55 18.49
N ILE A 38 -18.36 -16.81 18.96
CA ILE A 38 -18.43 -15.34 19.03
C ILE A 38 -18.57 -14.74 17.63
N LEU A 39 -17.86 -15.26 16.63
CA LEU A 39 -17.95 -14.77 15.25
C LEU A 39 -19.36 -14.95 14.66
N ASP A 40 -20.06 -16.03 14.98
CA ASP A 40 -21.44 -16.22 14.53
C ASP A 40 -22.41 -15.19 15.14
N GLN A 41 -22.18 -14.82 16.40
CA GLN A 41 -22.96 -13.76 17.05
C GLN A 41 -22.66 -12.39 16.42
N VAL A 42 -21.38 -12.08 16.18
CA VAL A 42 -20.95 -10.84 15.52
C VAL A 42 -21.51 -10.75 14.10
N LYS A 43 -21.50 -11.87 13.35
CA LYS A 43 -22.10 -11.97 12.01
C LYS A 43 -23.60 -11.64 12.05
N THR A 44 -24.33 -12.25 12.98
CA THR A 44 -25.78 -12.04 13.11
C THR A 44 -26.12 -10.60 13.50
N LEU A 45 -25.37 -10.02 14.45
CA LEU A 45 -25.47 -8.62 14.81
C LEU A 45 -25.17 -7.71 13.60
N GLY A 46 -24.10 -8.00 12.88
CA GLY A 46 -23.70 -7.28 11.67
C GLY A 46 -24.80 -7.27 10.61
N PHE A 47 -25.39 -8.43 10.31
CA PHE A 47 -26.52 -8.49 9.37
C PHE A 47 -27.73 -7.71 9.86
N ARG A 48 -28.09 -7.82 11.15
CA ARG A 48 -29.22 -7.07 11.71
C ARG A 48 -29.02 -5.55 11.60
N GLN A 49 -27.82 -5.06 11.92
CA GLN A 49 -27.51 -3.63 11.85
C GLN A 49 -27.35 -3.14 10.41
N ALA A 50 -26.79 -3.95 9.51
CA ALA A 50 -26.73 -3.61 8.09
C ALA A 50 -28.14 -3.47 7.48
N THR A 51 -29.06 -4.36 7.82
CA THR A 51 -30.46 -4.24 7.40
C THR A 51 -31.13 -3.02 8.02
N ALA A 52 -30.94 -2.77 9.33
CA ALA A 52 -31.55 -1.62 10.00
C ALA A 52 -31.04 -0.27 9.49
N THR A 53 -29.75 -0.18 9.14
CA THR A 53 -29.16 1.03 8.55
C THR A 53 -29.60 1.26 7.11
N SER A 54 -30.00 0.21 6.38
CA SER A 54 -30.60 0.32 5.04
C SER A 54 -29.82 1.22 4.08
N ILE A 55 -28.49 1.04 4.04
CA ILE A 55 -27.60 1.84 3.19
C ILE A 55 -27.96 1.61 1.72
N SER A 56 -28.25 2.70 1.00
CA SER A 56 -28.52 2.71 -0.44
C SER A 56 -27.44 3.53 -1.16
N LEU A 57 -27.33 3.36 -2.47
CA LEU A 57 -26.44 4.14 -3.32
C LEU A 57 -27.25 4.77 -4.45
N GLY A 58 -27.29 6.09 -4.49
CA GLY A 58 -27.89 6.90 -5.55
C GLY A 58 -26.85 7.69 -6.36
N ILE A 59 -27.33 8.36 -7.41
CA ILE A 59 -26.49 9.26 -8.22
C ILE A 59 -26.09 10.53 -7.45
N ASP A 60 -26.93 10.95 -6.50
CA ASP A 60 -26.69 12.15 -5.68
C ASP A 60 -25.59 11.92 -4.64
N ASP A 61 -25.34 10.66 -4.26
CA ASP A 61 -24.25 10.30 -3.34
C ASP A 61 -22.87 10.42 -4.00
N LEU A 62 -22.79 10.49 -5.33
CA LEU A 62 -21.54 10.55 -6.09
C LEU A 62 -20.96 11.97 -6.13
N LEU A 63 -20.77 12.61 -4.99
CA LEU A 63 -20.32 14.00 -4.87
C LEU A 63 -18.95 14.23 -5.53
N THR A 64 -18.92 15.09 -6.55
CA THR A 64 -17.70 15.51 -7.25
C THR A 64 -16.98 16.60 -6.46
N ILE A 65 -15.65 16.62 -6.53
CA ILE A 65 -14.84 17.64 -5.84
C ILE A 65 -15.01 18.99 -6.55
N PRO A 66 -15.36 20.09 -5.84
CA PRO A 66 -15.50 21.41 -6.46
C PRO A 66 -14.24 21.93 -7.16
N SER A 67 -13.05 21.65 -6.62
CA SER A 67 -11.76 22.08 -7.19
C SER A 67 -11.38 21.36 -8.49
N LYS A 68 -12.11 20.30 -8.89
CA LYS A 68 -11.81 19.53 -10.10
C LYS A 68 -11.73 20.41 -11.35
N GLY A 69 -12.70 21.30 -11.55
CA GLY A 69 -12.76 22.13 -12.75
C GLY A 69 -11.51 23.00 -12.93
N TRP A 70 -11.08 23.64 -11.84
CA TRP A 70 -9.87 24.46 -11.84
C TRP A 70 -8.60 23.60 -12.06
N LEU A 71 -8.51 22.44 -11.41
CA LEU A 71 -7.36 21.53 -11.54
C LEU A 71 -7.19 20.98 -12.97
N VAL A 72 -8.29 20.66 -13.64
CA VAL A 72 -8.26 20.23 -15.05
C VAL A 72 -7.82 21.38 -15.94
N GLN A 73 -8.33 22.60 -15.70
CA GLN A 73 -7.96 23.78 -16.46
C GLN A 73 -6.48 24.16 -16.30
N ASP A 74 -5.92 24.08 -15.09
CA ASP A 74 -4.48 24.28 -14.82
C ASP A 74 -3.64 23.26 -15.63
N ALA A 75 -4.02 21.97 -15.60
CA ALA A 75 -3.33 20.93 -16.36
C ALA A 75 -3.42 21.13 -17.89
N GLU A 76 -4.56 21.59 -18.41
CA GLU A 76 -4.72 21.94 -19.82
C GLU A 76 -3.86 23.13 -20.23
N GLN A 77 -3.78 24.17 -19.39
CA GLN A 77 -2.93 25.32 -19.66
C GLN A 77 -1.45 24.94 -19.69
N GLN A 78 -1.00 24.10 -18.75
CA GLN A 78 0.36 23.58 -18.75
C GLN A 78 0.65 22.73 -19.99
N SER A 79 -0.31 21.90 -20.41
CA SER A 79 -0.22 21.10 -21.64
C SER A 79 -0.10 21.97 -22.91
N LEU A 80 -0.87 23.07 -22.98
CA LEU A 80 -0.80 24.04 -24.07
C LEU A 80 0.56 24.75 -24.14
N ILE A 81 1.14 25.09 -22.99
CA ILE A 81 2.48 25.69 -22.90
C ILE A 81 3.53 24.69 -23.40
N LEU A 82 3.46 23.43 -22.98
CA LEU A 82 4.34 22.36 -23.47
C LEU A 82 4.24 22.18 -24.98
N GLU A 83 3.03 22.24 -25.54
CA GLU A 83 2.83 22.16 -26.97
C GLU A 83 3.48 23.33 -27.73
N LYS A 84 3.38 24.55 -27.22
CA LYS A 84 4.10 25.71 -27.77
C LYS A 84 5.61 25.51 -27.73
N HIS A 85 6.16 25.03 -26.60
CA HIS A 85 7.60 24.76 -26.49
C HIS A 85 8.06 23.69 -27.48
N HIS A 86 7.25 22.67 -27.73
CA HIS A 86 7.51 21.67 -28.74
C HIS A 86 7.49 22.27 -30.16
N HIS A 87 6.50 23.11 -30.48
CA HIS A 87 6.44 23.81 -31.77
C HIS A 87 7.64 24.73 -32.01
N TYR A 88 8.18 25.34 -30.96
CA TYR A 88 9.41 26.15 -31.04
C TYR A 88 10.70 25.32 -31.09
N GLY A 89 10.62 23.98 -30.99
CA GLY A 89 11.78 23.09 -31.01
C GLY A 89 12.57 23.04 -29.71
N ASN A 90 12.03 23.57 -28.60
CA ASN A 90 12.70 23.57 -27.30
C ASN A 90 12.61 22.21 -26.57
N VAL A 91 11.61 21.39 -26.91
CA VAL A 91 11.31 20.12 -26.22
C VAL A 91 11.12 19.02 -27.25
N HIS A 92 11.78 17.88 -27.04
CA HIS A 92 11.65 16.73 -27.93
C HIS A 92 10.30 16.02 -27.76
N ALA A 93 9.84 15.27 -28.77
CA ALA A 93 8.54 14.60 -28.73
C ALA A 93 8.41 13.59 -27.55
N VAL A 94 9.49 12.87 -27.23
CA VAL A 94 9.53 11.93 -26.10
C VAL A 94 9.44 12.66 -24.76
N GLU A 95 10.09 13.82 -24.64
CA GLU A 95 10.04 14.65 -23.43
C GLU A 95 8.65 15.26 -23.26
N LYS A 96 8.02 15.75 -24.34
CA LYS A 96 6.63 16.22 -24.34
C LYS A 96 5.69 15.16 -23.79
N LEU A 97 5.74 13.94 -24.32
CA LEU A 97 4.89 12.83 -23.89
C LEU A 97 5.09 12.52 -22.40
N ARG A 98 6.34 12.43 -21.95
CA ARG A 98 6.66 12.13 -20.55
C ARG A 98 6.16 13.22 -19.60
N LEU A 99 6.33 14.49 -19.96
CA LEU A 99 5.87 15.64 -19.19
C LEU A 99 4.34 15.70 -19.13
N SER A 100 3.66 15.48 -20.25
CA SER A 100 2.20 15.40 -20.33
C SER A 100 1.64 14.33 -19.39
N ILE A 101 2.19 13.11 -19.47
CA ILE A 101 1.82 11.99 -18.56
C ILE A 101 2.02 12.37 -17.10
N GLU A 102 3.13 13.02 -16.78
CA GLU A 102 3.47 13.41 -15.40
C GLU A 102 2.49 14.44 -14.83
N ILE A 103 2.12 15.45 -15.61
CA ILE A 103 1.15 16.49 -15.22
C ILE A 103 -0.23 15.86 -14.96
N TRP A 104 -0.73 15.08 -15.91
CA TRP A 104 -2.06 14.45 -15.78
C TRP A 104 -2.11 13.43 -14.66
N TYR A 105 -1.04 12.67 -14.46
CA TYR A 105 -0.92 11.75 -13.34
C TYR A 105 -0.92 12.48 -11.99
N ALA A 106 -0.12 13.54 -11.86
CA ALA A 106 -0.05 14.34 -10.65
C ALA A 106 -1.41 14.98 -10.29
N THR A 107 -2.13 15.52 -11.28
CA THR A 107 -3.46 16.09 -11.09
C THR A 107 -4.48 15.02 -10.68
N SER A 108 -4.45 13.85 -11.32
CA SER A 108 -5.32 12.72 -10.97
C SER A 108 -5.06 12.22 -9.54
N GLU A 109 -3.79 12.09 -9.15
CA GLU A 109 -3.39 11.62 -7.83
C GLU A 109 -3.75 12.64 -6.74
N TYR A 110 -3.58 13.94 -7.02
CA TYR A 110 -4.00 15.01 -6.13
C TYR A 110 -5.52 14.98 -5.87
N LEU A 111 -6.32 14.89 -6.93
CA LEU A 111 -7.77 14.70 -6.82
C LEU A 111 -8.12 13.47 -5.97
N ARG A 112 -7.38 12.38 -6.14
CA ARG A 112 -7.59 11.15 -5.36
C ARG A 112 -7.36 11.36 -3.86
N GLN A 113 -6.40 12.18 -3.49
CA GLN A 113 -6.08 12.48 -2.09
C GLN A 113 -7.12 13.42 -1.46
N GLU A 114 -7.56 14.43 -2.20
CA GLU A 114 -8.57 15.42 -1.76
C GLU A 114 -9.98 14.85 -1.60
N MET A 115 -10.29 13.69 -2.20
CA MET A 115 -11.59 13.04 -2.00
C MET A 115 -11.89 12.75 -0.53
N ASN A 116 -10.92 12.22 0.24
CA ASN A 116 -11.21 11.78 1.61
C ASN A 116 -11.51 12.96 2.55
N PRO A 117 -10.70 14.05 2.56
CA PRO A 117 -11.06 15.28 3.26
C PRO A 117 -12.41 15.83 2.81
N ASN A 118 -12.67 15.86 1.50
CA ASN A 118 -13.93 16.38 0.97
C ASN A 118 -15.13 15.64 1.56
N PHE A 119 -15.19 14.30 1.46
CA PHE A 119 -16.28 13.52 2.05
C PHE A 119 -16.44 13.77 3.56
N ARG A 120 -15.34 13.91 4.31
CA ARG A 120 -15.41 14.22 5.75
C ARG A 120 -15.96 15.61 6.05
N MET A 121 -15.75 16.57 5.16
CA MET A 121 -16.24 17.94 5.34
C MET A 121 -17.68 18.09 4.86
N THR A 122 -18.07 17.47 3.74
CA THR A 122 -19.42 17.60 3.17
C THR A 122 -20.41 16.67 3.86
N ASP A 123 -20.15 15.36 3.84
CA ASP A 123 -21.04 14.35 4.41
C ASP A 123 -20.27 13.08 4.83
N PRO A 124 -19.89 12.98 6.11
CA PRO A 124 -19.22 11.80 6.65
C PRO A 124 -20.03 10.49 6.51
N PHE A 125 -21.36 10.60 6.43
CA PHE A 125 -22.30 9.49 6.36
C PHE A 125 -22.66 9.13 4.92
N ASN A 126 -21.97 9.70 3.93
CA ASN A 126 -22.15 9.34 2.55
C ASN A 126 -21.95 7.82 2.35
N PRO A 127 -22.90 7.10 1.69
CA PRO A 127 -22.81 5.66 1.46
C PRO A 127 -21.52 5.19 0.77
N VAL A 128 -21.04 5.96 -0.22
CA VAL A 128 -19.81 5.67 -0.97
C VAL A 128 -18.60 5.74 -0.04
N HIS A 129 -18.55 6.79 0.78
CA HIS A 129 -17.52 6.95 1.81
C HIS A 129 -17.59 5.78 2.80
N MET A 130 -18.75 5.52 3.41
CA MET A 130 -18.90 4.43 4.39
C MET A 130 -18.48 3.06 3.83
N MET A 131 -18.87 2.70 2.60
CA MET A 131 -18.52 1.40 2.00
C MET A 131 -17.02 1.26 1.72
N SER A 132 -16.40 2.31 1.15
CA SER A 132 -14.98 2.28 0.78
C SER A 132 -14.06 2.33 2.01
N PHE A 133 -14.32 3.20 2.99
CA PHE A 133 -13.45 3.36 4.15
C PHE A 133 -13.66 2.31 5.24
N SER A 134 -14.86 1.72 5.34
CA SER A 134 -15.06 0.54 6.20
C SER A 134 -14.29 -0.68 5.69
N GLY A 135 -13.86 -0.69 4.42
CA GLY A 135 -13.24 -1.84 3.77
C GLY A 135 -14.24 -2.95 3.43
N ALA A 136 -15.54 -2.65 3.42
CA ALA A 136 -16.58 -3.60 3.04
C ALA A 136 -16.56 -3.89 1.53
N ARG A 137 -16.57 -2.82 0.72
CA ARG A 137 -16.47 -2.91 -0.74
C ARG A 137 -16.10 -1.53 -1.31
N GLY A 138 -15.23 -1.52 -2.30
CA GLY A 138 -14.72 -0.28 -2.87
C GLY A 138 -13.27 -0.04 -2.49
N ASN A 139 -12.50 0.47 -3.44
CA ASN A 139 -11.17 1.02 -3.21
C ASN A 139 -11.21 2.52 -3.51
N ALA A 140 -10.30 3.30 -2.90
CA ALA A 140 -10.15 4.73 -3.20
C ALA A 140 -9.96 4.98 -4.71
N SER A 141 -9.26 4.10 -5.42
CA SER A 141 -9.13 4.17 -6.89
C SER A 141 -10.45 3.97 -7.64
N GLN A 142 -11.37 3.15 -7.12
CA GLN A 142 -12.69 2.95 -7.74
C GLN A 142 -13.60 4.15 -7.48
N VAL A 143 -13.55 4.71 -6.27
CA VAL A 143 -14.26 5.96 -5.94
C VAL A 143 -13.74 7.11 -6.81
N HIS A 144 -12.43 7.18 -7.02
CA HIS A 144 -11.79 8.16 -7.92
C HIS A 144 -12.36 8.13 -9.33
N GLN A 145 -12.56 6.93 -9.89
CA GLN A 145 -13.14 6.79 -11.23
C GLN A 145 -14.62 7.20 -11.29
N LEU A 146 -15.34 7.13 -10.17
CA LEU A 146 -16.75 7.52 -10.09
C LEU A 146 -16.93 9.05 -10.02
N VAL A 147 -16.16 9.73 -9.17
CA VAL A 147 -16.37 11.16 -8.83
C VAL A 147 -15.21 12.09 -9.16
N GLY A 148 -13.99 11.56 -9.29
CA GLY A 148 -12.79 12.32 -9.61
C GLY A 148 -12.62 12.43 -11.12
N MET A 149 -11.71 11.64 -11.67
CA MET A 149 -11.48 11.48 -13.10
C MET A 149 -11.09 10.04 -13.40
N ARG A 150 -11.32 9.59 -14.63
CA ARG A 150 -10.89 8.26 -15.05
C ARG A 150 -9.38 8.21 -15.34
N GLY A 151 -8.80 9.34 -15.76
CA GLY A 151 -7.35 9.56 -15.85
C GLY A 151 -6.72 8.94 -17.09
N LEU A 152 -5.43 8.62 -16.98
CA LEU A 152 -4.63 8.09 -18.09
C LEU A 152 -4.88 6.59 -18.32
N MET A 153 -4.80 6.20 -19.60
CA MET A 153 -5.00 4.83 -20.06
C MET A 153 -3.78 4.31 -20.83
N SER A 154 -3.65 2.99 -20.87
CA SER A 154 -2.64 2.30 -21.68
C SER A 154 -3.23 1.70 -22.94
N ASP A 155 -2.44 1.70 -24.01
CA ASP A 155 -2.75 1.02 -25.26
C ASP A 155 -2.59 -0.52 -25.12
N PRO A 156 -3.00 -1.31 -26.13
CA PRO A 156 -2.81 -2.76 -26.12
C PRO A 156 -1.34 -3.19 -25.96
N GLN A 157 -0.39 -2.37 -26.38
CA GLN A 157 1.06 -2.60 -26.27
C GLN A 157 1.60 -2.28 -24.87
N GLY A 158 0.84 -1.57 -24.04
CA GLY A 158 1.23 -1.11 -22.69
C GLY A 158 1.89 0.26 -22.66
N GLN A 159 1.89 1.00 -23.76
CA GLN A 159 2.32 2.40 -23.80
C GLN A 159 1.19 3.30 -23.31
N MET A 160 1.55 4.41 -22.67
CA MET A 160 0.58 5.38 -22.17
C MET A 160 0.06 6.23 -23.32
N ILE A 161 -1.26 6.41 -23.37
CA ILE A 161 -1.93 7.27 -24.34
C ILE A 161 -1.84 8.71 -23.82
N ASP A 162 -1.38 9.62 -24.68
CA ASP A 162 -1.19 11.05 -24.35
C ASP A 162 -2.51 11.79 -24.04
N LEU A 163 -3.65 11.24 -24.50
CA LEU A 163 -4.97 11.81 -24.27
C LEU A 163 -5.60 11.24 -22.98
N PRO A 164 -5.68 12.03 -21.88
CA PRO A 164 -6.31 11.60 -20.64
C PRO A 164 -7.84 11.63 -20.75
N ILE A 165 -8.50 10.82 -19.92
CA ILE A 165 -9.96 10.87 -19.74
C ILE A 165 -10.25 11.77 -18.54
N GLN A 166 -10.70 13.00 -18.83
CA GLN A 166 -10.96 14.02 -17.81
C GLN A 166 -12.30 13.77 -17.10
N SER A 167 -13.27 13.22 -17.82
CA SER A 167 -14.59 12.93 -17.29
C SER A 167 -14.57 11.75 -16.31
N ASN A 168 -15.53 11.76 -15.39
CA ASN A 168 -15.80 10.63 -14.49
C ASN A 168 -17.06 9.86 -14.91
N LEU A 169 -17.32 8.73 -14.26
CA LEU A 169 -18.49 7.91 -14.60
C LEU A 169 -19.83 8.56 -14.26
N ARG A 170 -19.87 9.53 -13.33
CA ARG A 170 -21.07 10.32 -13.02
C ARG A 170 -21.40 11.31 -14.15
N GLU A 171 -20.40 12.00 -14.66
CA GLU A 171 -20.50 12.99 -15.75
C GLU A 171 -20.79 12.32 -17.09
N GLY A 172 -20.33 11.07 -17.26
CA GLY A 172 -20.41 10.33 -18.53
C GLY A 172 -19.13 10.48 -19.35
N LEU A 173 -18.92 9.56 -20.29
CA LEU A 173 -17.75 9.55 -21.17
C LEU A 173 -18.17 9.89 -22.59
N SER A 174 -17.35 10.69 -23.28
CA SER A 174 -17.49 10.89 -24.73
C SER A 174 -17.19 9.59 -25.50
N LEU A 175 -17.58 9.54 -26.78
CA LEU A 175 -17.30 8.39 -27.65
C LEU A 175 -15.79 8.05 -27.70
N THR A 176 -14.95 9.09 -27.82
CA THR A 176 -13.49 8.93 -27.88
C THR A 176 -12.93 8.41 -26.57
N GLU A 177 -13.32 8.98 -25.43
CA GLU A 177 -12.89 8.52 -24.11
C GLU A 177 -13.34 7.08 -23.82
N TYR A 178 -14.57 6.73 -24.23
CA TYR A 178 -15.08 5.38 -24.07
C TYR A 178 -14.25 4.37 -24.88
N ILE A 179 -13.97 4.66 -26.15
CA ILE A 179 -13.13 3.79 -27.01
C ILE A 179 -11.72 3.64 -26.44
N ILE A 180 -11.10 4.73 -25.99
CA ILE A 180 -9.77 4.70 -25.36
C ILE A 180 -9.80 3.79 -24.13
N SER A 181 -10.82 3.90 -23.29
CA SER A 181 -10.96 3.04 -22.13
C SER A 181 -11.19 1.57 -22.49
N CYS A 182 -11.78 1.25 -23.65
CA CYS A 182 -12.00 -0.12 -24.07
C CYS A 182 -10.68 -0.87 -24.33
N TYR A 183 -9.63 -0.19 -24.79
CA TYR A 183 -8.34 -0.83 -25.03
C TYR A 183 -7.73 -1.40 -23.74
N GLY A 184 -7.65 -0.58 -22.69
CA GLY A 184 -7.14 -0.99 -21.38
C GLY A 184 -8.01 -2.08 -20.75
N ALA A 185 -9.34 -1.94 -20.82
CA ALA A 185 -10.27 -2.95 -20.30
C ALA A 185 -10.15 -4.30 -21.02
N ARG A 186 -10.11 -4.30 -22.35
CA ARG A 186 -9.98 -5.54 -23.15
C ARG A 186 -8.66 -6.23 -22.86
N LYS A 187 -7.56 -5.49 -22.83
CA LYS A 187 -6.24 -6.04 -22.49
C LYS A 187 -6.28 -6.70 -21.11
N GLY A 188 -6.84 -6.02 -20.11
CA GLY A 188 -6.99 -6.56 -18.76
C GLY A 188 -7.75 -7.88 -18.71
N VAL A 189 -8.89 -7.98 -19.41
CA VAL A 189 -9.70 -9.22 -19.48
C VAL A 189 -8.94 -10.35 -20.18
N VAL A 190 -8.27 -10.05 -21.30
CA VAL A 190 -7.48 -11.04 -22.05
C VAL A 190 -6.28 -11.53 -21.23
N ASP A 191 -5.49 -10.62 -20.63
CA ASP A 191 -4.36 -10.97 -19.77
C ASP A 191 -4.81 -11.82 -18.58
N THR A 192 -5.95 -11.46 -17.97
CA THR A 192 -6.57 -12.25 -16.89
C THR A 192 -6.88 -13.68 -17.34
N ALA A 193 -7.50 -13.84 -18.51
CA ALA A 193 -7.86 -15.17 -19.02
C ALA A 193 -6.63 -16.01 -19.38
N VAL A 194 -5.64 -15.42 -20.05
CA VAL A 194 -4.44 -16.13 -20.53
C VAL A 194 -3.51 -16.49 -19.37
N ARG A 195 -3.12 -15.50 -18.55
CA ARG A 195 -2.09 -15.68 -17.52
C ARG A 195 -2.54 -16.52 -16.32
N THR A 196 -3.86 -16.66 -16.11
CA THR A 196 -4.39 -17.59 -15.10
C THR A 196 -3.92 -19.02 -15.36
N SER A 197 -3.84 -19.42 -16.64
CA SER A 197 -3.34 -20.74 -17.01
C SER A 197 -1.86 -20.93 -16.65
N ASP A 198 -1.02 -19.91 -16.86
CA ASP A 198 0.41 -19.94 -16.53
C ASP A 198 0.64 -20.04 -15.02
N ALA A 199 -0.13 -19.29 -14.21
CA ALA A 199 -0.06 -19.35 -12.75
C ALA A 199 -0.51 -20.72 -12.22
N GLY A 200 -1.57 -21.29 -12.80
CA GLY A 200 -2.01 -22.65 -12.49
C GLY A 200 -0.96 -23.71 -12.85
N TYR A 201 -0.34 -23.58 -14.03
CA TYR A 201 0.73 -24.47 -14.47
C TYR A 201 1.97 -24.39 -13.57
N LEU A 202 2.36 -23.18 -13.15
CA LEU A 202 3.43 -22.97 -12.18
C LEU A 202 3.10 -23.67 -10.85
N THR A 203 1.88 -23.52 -10.35
CA THR A 203 1.43 -24.16 -9.11
C THR A 203 1.55 -25.68 -9.20
N ARG A 204 1.13 -26.28 -10.34
CA ARG A 204 1.28 -27.71 -10.59
C ARG A 204 2.74 -28.14 -10.52
N ARG A 205 3.64 -27.44 -11.22
CA ARG A 205 5.08 -27.74 -11.22
C ARG A 205 5.72 -27.59 -9.84
N LEU A 206 5.33 -26.56 -9.09
CA LEU A 206 5.80 -26.38 -7.72
C LEU A 206 5.42 -27.58 -6.86
N VAL A 207 4.14 -27.97 -6.88
CA VAL A 207 3.63 -29.12 -6.11
C VAL A 207 4.30 -30.43 -6.52
N GLU A 208 4.49 -30.68 -7.82
CA GLU A 208 5.19 -31.88 -8.32
C GLU A 208 6.62 -32.01 -7.76
N VAL A 209 7.34 -30.90 -7.62
CA VAL A 209 8.70 -30.88 -7.04
C VAL A 209 8.67 -31.11 -5.54
N VAL A 210 7.74 -30.50 -4.80
CA VAL A 210 7.76 -30.49 -3.33
C VAL A 210 6.89 -31.57 -2.68
N GLN A 211 6.10 -32.33 -3.42
CA GLN A 211 5.12 -33.29 -2.89
C GLN A 211 5.70 -34.34 -1.93
N HIS A 212 6.99 -34.68 -2.07
CA HIS A 212 7.66 -35.69 -1.25
C HIS A 212 8.18 -35.14 0.10
N ILE A 213 8.15 -33.81 0.28
CA ILE A 213 8.66 -33.14 1.49
C ILE A 213 7.61 -33.23 2.61
N VAL A 214 7.87 -34.14 3.55
CA VAL A 214 7.02 -34.41 4.72
C VAL A 214 7.83 -34.27 6.00
N VAL A 215 7.19 -33.88 7.11
CA VAL A 215 7.83 -33.88 8.43
C VAL A 215 7.91 -35.31 8.98
N ARG A 216 9.12 -35.88 9.10
CA ARG A 216 9.30 -37.29 9.53
C ARG A 216 9.91 -37.48 10.91
N ARG A 217 10.71 -36.53 11.38
CA ARG A 217 11.42 -36.62 12.67
C ARG A 217 11.32 -35.33 13.46
N THR A 218 11.50 -35.41 14.77
CA THR A 218 11.53 -34.24 15.66
C THR A 218 12.79 -33.41 15.43
N ASP A 219 13.98 -34.03 15.50
CA ASP A 219 15.27 -33.37 15.29
C ASP A 219 16.13 -34.12 14.26
N CYS A 220 16.85 -33.38 13.42
CA CYS A 220 17.88 -33.92 12.53
C CYS A 220 19.29 -33.82 13.15
N GLY A 221 19.44 -33.18 14.32
CA GLY A 221 20.70 -33.01 15.03
C GLY A 221 21.67 -32.05 14.32
N THR A 222 21.17 -31.16 13.45
CA THR A 222 22.01 -30.10 12.83
C THR A 222 22.33 -29.03 13.86
N THR A 223 23.59 -28.61 13.93
CA THR A 223 24.04 -27.41 14.65
C THR A 223 24.05 -26.18 13.74
N ARG A 224 23.84 -26.36 12.43
CA ARG A 224 23.86 -25.26 11.46
C ARG A 224 22.56 -24.46 11.54
N GLY A 225 22.68 -23.15 11.71
CA GLY A 225 21.59 -22.18 11.65
C GLY A 225 21.92 -21.04 10.68
N ILE A 226 20.92 -20.23 10.38
CA ILE A 226 21.07 -18.96 9.67
C ILE A 226 20.88 -17.85 10.70
N SER A 227 21.77 -16.87 10.74
CA SER A 227 21.66 -15.77 11.69
C SER A 227 20.93 -14.58 11.10
N VAL A 228 19.87 -14.13 11.76
CA VAL A 228 19.04 -12.99 11.34
C VAL A 228 19.37 -11.80 12.24
N SER A 229 19.76 -10.66 11.65
CA SER A 229 20.12 -9.45 12.39
C SER A 229 19.19 -8.28 12.08
N PRO A 230 18.84 -7.44 13.07
CA PRO A 230 18.04 -6.24 12.84
C PRO A 230 18.87 -5.06 12.29
N ARG A 231 20.22 -5.15 12.31
CA ARG A 231 21.14 -4.03 12.04
C ARG A 231 21.42 -3.74 10.57
N ASN A 232 20.96 -4.56 9.64
CA ASN A 232 20.99 -4.19 8.22
C ASN A 232 19.91 -3.13 8.02
N GLY A 233 20.26 -1.84 8.07
CA GLY A 233 19.35 -0.67 8.01
C GLY A 233 18.40 -0.57 6.80
N MET A 234 18.26 -1.63 6.02
CA MET A 234 17.28 -1.82 4.95
C MET A 234 16.04 -2.61 5.40
N MET A 235 16.04 -3.29 6.56
CA MET A 235 14.92 -4.15 6.97
C MET A 235 14.04 -3.48 8.04
N PRO A 236 12.77 -3.17 7.73
CA PRO A 236 11.80 -2.70 8.72
C PRO A 236 11.61 -3.71 9.86
N GLU A 237 11.46 -3.22 11.10
CA GLU A 237 11.25 -4.05 12.30
C GLU A 237 10.12 -5.08 12.14
N ARG A 238 9.07 -4.72 11.39
CA ARG A 238 7.96 -5.63 11.07
C ARG A 238 8.40 -6.91 10.36
N ILE A 239 9.30 -6.80 9.38
CA ILE A 239 9.76 -7.96 8.60
C ILE A 239 10.66 -8.84 9.47
N PHE A 240 11.46 -8.22 10.32
CA PHE A 240 12.28 -8.93 11.31
C PHE A 240 11.42 -9.76 12.26
N ILE A 241 10.36 -9.17 12.83
CA ILE A 241 9.40 -9.86 13.70
C ILE A 241 8.73 -11.02 12.97
N GLN A 242 8.22 -10.79 11.76
CA GLN A 242 7.54 -11.81 10.95
C GLN A 242 8.47 -12.99 10.58
N THR A 243 9.76 -12.72 10.38
CA THR A 243 10.74 -13.76 10.03
C THR A 243 11.05 -14.68 11.22
N LEU A 244 11.06 -14.14 12.43
CA LEU A 244 11.44 -14.87 13.65
C LEU A 244 10.28 -15.62 14.30
N ILE A 245 9.06 -15.07 14.25
CA ILE A 245 7.89 -15.70 14.88
C ILE A 245 7.70 -17.11 14.32
N GLY A 246 7.59 -18.09 15.23
CA GLY A 246 7.35 -19.49 14.88
C GLY A 246 8.60 -20.25 14.38
N ARG A 247 9.78 -19.64 14.36
CA ARG A 247 11.05 -20.34 14.14
C ARG A 247 11.61 -20.91 15.44
N VAL A 248 12.64 -21.73 15.32
CA VAL A 248 13.30 -22.41 16.45
C VAL A 248 14.76 -21.96 16.53
N LEU A 249 15.26 -21.73 17.74
CA LEU A 249 16.64 -21.31 17.97
C LEU A 249 17.65 -22.43 17.66
N ALA A 250 18.71 -22.07 16.95
CA ALA A 250 19.80 -22.99 16.62
C ALA A 250 20.84 -23.10 17.75
N ASP A 251 21.10 -21.99 18.46
CA ASP A 251 22.03 -21.89 19.59
C ASP A 251 21.43 -21.10 20.75
N ASP A 252 22.03 -21.25 21.94
CA ASP A 252 21.67 -20.52 23.15
C ASP A 252 21.99 -19.02 23.01
N ILE A 253 21.08 -18.16 23.47
CA ILE A 253 21.27 -16.70 23.44
C ILE A 253 21.50 -16.21 24.86
N TYR A 254 22.67 -15.59 25.06
CA TYR A 254 23.07 -14.99 26.33
C TYR A 254 23.05 -13.47 26.25
N ILE A 255 22.62 -12.84 27.34
CA ILE A 255 22.84 -11.41 27.60
C ILE A 255 23.78 -11.31 28.79
N GLY A 256 25.03 -10.95 28.53
CA GLY A 256 26.10 -11.03 29.52
C GLY A 256 26.26 -12.47 30.01
N THR A 257 26.05 -12.71 31.31
CA THR A 257 26.14 -14.03 31.94
C THR A 257 24.79 -14.77 32.02
N ARG A 258 23.68 -14.12 31.65
CA ARG A 258 22.33 -14.70 31.78
C ARG A 258 21.86 -15.29 30.46
N CYS A 259 21.50 -16.58 30.47
CA CYS A 259 20.82 -17.22 29.34
C CYS A 259 19.39 -16.69 29.23
N VAL A 260 19.03 -16.16 28.06
CA VAL A 260 17.72 -15.55 27.78
C VAL A 260 16.80 -16.53 27.07
N ALA A 261 17.36 -17.33 26.18
CA ALA A 261 16.65 -18.35 25.43
C ALA A 261 17.59 -19.52 25.14
N ILE A 262 17.05 -20.73 25.23
CA ILE A 262 17.80 -21.97 25.04
C ILE A 262 17.67 -22.48 23.61
N ARG A 263 18.65 -23.27 23.18
CA ARG A 263 18.66 -23.99 21.91
C ARG A 263 17.42 -24.86 21.80
N ASN A 264 16.89 -24.98 20.59
CA ASN A 264 15.67 -25.71 20.26
C ASN A 264 14.38 -25.15 20.89
N GLN A 265 14.42 -23.98 21.53
CA GLN A 265 13.22 -23.27 21.95
C GLN A 265 12.52 -22.60 20.77
N ASP A 266 11.20 -22.66 20.73
CA ASP A 266 10.38 -21.95 19.76
C ASP A 266 10.31 -20.44 20.08
N ILE A 267 10.30 -19.63 19.03
CA ILE A 267 10.32 -18.18 19.13
C ILE A 267 8.87 -17.66 19.08
N GLY A 268 8.32 -17.38 20.27
CA GLY A 268 7.03 -16.70 20.44
C GLY A 268 7.14 -15.18 20.51
N ILE A 269 5.99 -14.49 20.48
CA ILE A 269 5.90 -13.02 20.52
C ILE A 269 6.60 -12.42 21.75
N GLY A 270 6.47 -13.06 22.92
CA GLY A 270 7.13 -12.61 24.15
C GLY A 270 8.67 -12.63 24.07
N LEU A 271 9.25 -13.65 23.43
CA LEU A 271 10.70 -13.76 23.22
C LEU A 271 11.19 -12.74 22.19
N VAL A 272 10.46 -12.53 21.10
CA VAL A 272 10.80 -11.54 20.07
C VAL A 272 10.81 -10.13 20.67
N ASN A 273 9.80 -9.76 21.46
CA ASN A 273 9.75 -8.45 22.10
C ASN A 273 10.96 -8.23 23.02
N ARG A 274 11.36 -9.27 23.77
CA ARG A 274 12.60 -9.23 24.57
C ARG A 274 13.83 -9.00 23.69
N PHE A 275 13.98 -9.74 22.58
CA PHE A 275 15.12 -9.56 21.68
C PHE A 275 15.24 -8.16 21.08
N ILE A 276 14.10 -7.52 20.78
CA ILE A 276 14.04 -6.14 20.29
C ILE A 276 14.46 -5.16 21.37
N THR A 277 13.88 -5.26 22.58
CA THR A 277 14.23 -4.38 23.71
C THR A 277 15.71 -4.44 24.04
N PHE A 278 16.31 -5.62 23.95
CA PHE A 278 17.71 -5.83 24.28
C PHE A 278 18.69 -5.54 23.13
N GLN A 279 18.21 -5.12 21.95
CA GLN A 279 19.03 -4.87 20.74
C GLN A 279 20.10 -5.94 20.51
N THR A 280 19.67 -7.20 20.61
CA THR A 280 20.58 -8.35 20.67
C THR A 280 21.38 -8.57 19.37
N GLN A 281 22.50 -9.28 19.55
CA GLN A 281 23.34 -9.87 18.50
C GLN A 281 22.52 -10.66 17.46
N PRO A 282 23.10 -10.97 16.28
CA PRO A 282 22.42 -11.79 15.28
C PRO A 282 21.82 -13.08 15.87
N ILE A 283 20.53 -13.32 15.64
CA ILE A 283 19.76 -14.42 16.23
C ILE A 283 19.89 -15.66 15.33
N PRO A 284 20.53 -16.75 15.80
CA PRO A 284 20.70 -17.95 15.01
C PRO A 284 19.41 -18.79 15.02
N ILE A 285 18.78 -18.96 13.85
CA ILE A 285 17.56 -19.76 13.68
C ILE A 285 17.83 -21.03 12.88
N ARG A 286 17.11 -22.10 13.22
CA ARG A 286 17.06 -23.32 12.41
C ARG A 286 16.16 -23.07 11.21
N THR A 287 16.56 -23.58 10.05
CA THR A 287 15.80 -23.42 8.80
C THR A 287 15.72 -24.73 8.03
N PRO A 288 14.75 -24.87 7.11
CA PRO A 288 14.70 -26.01 6.20
C PRO A 288 15.98 -26.19 5.39
N PHE A 289 16.65 -25.09 5.02
CA PHE A 289 17.90 -25.11 4.25
C PHE A 289 19.07 -25.79 4.97
N THR A 290 19.10 -25.74 6.31
CA THR A 290 20.19 -26.33 7.11
C THR A 290 19.88 -27.72 7.64
N CYS A 291 18.72 -28.28 7.30
CA CYS A 291 18.32 -29.65 7.64
C CYS A 291 19.33 -30.66 7.07
N LYS A 292 19.62 -31.75 7.80
CA LYS A 292 20.55 -32.79 7.31
C LYS A 292 19.95 -33.70 6.23
N SER A 293 18.63 -33.78 6.16
CA SER A 293 17.94 -34.63 5.19
C SER A 293 17.66 -33.88 3.91
N THR A 294 17.79 -34.58 2.78
CA THR A 294 17.47 -34.08 1.43
C THR A 294 16.03 -34.35 1.01
N SER A 295 15.36 -35.36 1.61
CA SER A 295 14.05 -35.84 1.16
C SER A 295 12.91 -35.63 2.16
N TRP A 296 13.21 -35.13 3.36
CA TRP A 296 12.24 -34.84 4.43
C TRP A 296 12.77 -33.73 5.35
N ILE A 297 11.89 -33.08 6.11
CA ILE A 297 12.28 -31.99 7.04
C ILE A 297 12.00 -32.42 8.48
N CYS A 298 12.83 -32.01 9.45
CA CYS A 298 12.52 -32.24 10.86
C CYS A 298 11.63 -31.14 11.44
N ARG A 299 10.87 -31.48 12.48
CA ARG A 299 9.97 -30.56 13.22
C ARG A 299 10.68 -29.27 13.63
N LEU A 300 11.89 -29.38 14.19
CA LEU A 300 12.64 -28.22 14.67
C LEU A 300 13.25 -27.34 13.56
N CYS A 301 13.55 -27.89 12.37
CA CYS A 301 14.02 -27.09 11.23
C CYS A 301 12.87 -26.35 10.52
N TYR A 302 11.65 -26.88 10.60
CA TYR A 302 10.45 -26.21 10.07
C TYR A 302 9.94 -25.15 11.04
N GLY A 303 9.69 -25.56 12.30
CA GLY A 303 9.15 -24.73 13.37
C GLY A 303 7.64 -24.89 13.55
N ARG A 304 6.96 -23.75 13.74
CA ARG A 304 5.53 -23.64 14.03
C ARG A 304 4.69 -23.84 12.76
N SER A 305 3.61 -24.60 12.86
CA SER A 305 2.61 -24.68 11.80
C SER A 305 1.79 -23.38 11.76
N PRO A 306 1.54 -22.80 10.57
CA PRO A 306 0.76 -21.57 10.44
C PRO A 306 -0.71 -21.74 10.82
N THR A 307 -1.23 -22.98 10.89
CA THR A 307 -2.66 -23.27 11.14
C THR A 307 -3.01 -23.38 12.61
N HIS A 308 -2.22 -24.12 13.39
CA HIS A 308 -2.55 -24.44 14.79
C HIS A 308 -1.78 -23.61 15.80
N GLY A 309 -0.78 -22.83 15.37
CA GLY A 309 0.05 -22.09 16.30
C GLY A 309 0.80 -23.02 17.25
N ASP A 310 1.09 -24.26 16.89
CA ASP A 310 1.98 -25.15 17.62
C ASP A 310 3.10 -25.63 16.69
N LEU A 311 4.15 -26.25 17.24
CA LEU A 311 5.17 -26.88 16.42
C LEU A 311 4.54 -27.94 15.51
N VAL A 312 4.93 -27.95 14.23
CA VAL A 312 4.39 -28.82 13.18
C VAL A 312 4.32 -30.30 13.60
N GLU A 313 3.27 -31.02 13.19
CA GLU A 313 3.10 -32.43 13.58
C GLU A 313 3.94 -33.38 12.70
N LEU A 314 4.22 -34.57 13.22
CA LEU A 314 4.88 -35.62 12.43
C LEU A 314 3.87 -36.17 11.42
N GLY A 315 4.27 -36.26 10.15
CA GLY A 315 3.43 -36.69 9.04
C GLY A 315 2.83 -35.55 8.22
N GLU A 316 2.98 -34.29 8.65
CA GLU A 316 2.42 -33.13 7.93
C GLU A 316 3.14 -32.91 6.58
N ALA A 317 2.36 -32.80 5.51
CA ALA A 317 2.84 -32.63 4.13
C ALA A 317 3.21 -31.16 3.83
N VAL A 318 4.22 -30.66 4.53
CA VAL A 318 4.68 -29.26 4.45
C VAL A 318 5.07 -28.81 3.06
N GLY A 319 5.53 -29.73 2.20
CA GLY A 319 5.81 -29.43 0.80
C GLY A 319 4.56 -28.98 0.05
N ILE A 320 3.47 -29.75 0.12
CA ILE A 320 2.21 -29.43 -0.57
C ILE A 320 1.64 -28.10 -0.05
N ILE A 321 1.66 -27.90 1.28
CA ILE A 321 1.23 -26.65 1.91
C ILE A 321 2.04 -25.46 1.37
N ALA A 322 3.37 -25.59 1.26
CA ALA A 322 4.22 -24.54 0.73
C ALA A 322 3.95 -24.24 -0.75
N GLY A 323 3.77 -25.28 -1.58
CA GLY A 323 3.43 -25.14 -3.00
C GLY A 323 2.12 -24.38 -3.21
N GLN A 324 1.08 -24.72 -2.44
CA GLN A 324 -0.21 -24.02 -2.48
C GLN A 324 -0.12 -22.59 -1.95
N SER A 325 0.62 -22.38 -0.87
CA SER A 325 0.82 -21.05 -0.26
C SER A 325 1.56 -20.06 -1.18
N ILE A 326 2.21 -20.54 -2.24
CA ILE A 326 2.80 -19.71 -3.30
C ILE A 326 1.84 -19.63 -4.50
N GLY A 327 1.28 -20.77 -4.91
CA GLY A 327 0.48 -20.89 -6.12
C GLY A 327 -0.88 -20.19 -6.08
N GLU A 328 -1.64 -20.34 -5.00
CA GLU A 328 -2.96 -19.72 -4.85
C GLU A 328 -2.86 -18.18 -4.82
N PRO A 329 -1.96 -17.57 -4.02
CA PRO A 329 -1.77 -16.13 -4.05
C PRO A 329 -1.22 -15.64 -5.40
N GLY A 330 -0.33 -16.40 -6.05
CA GLY A 330 0.21 -16.04 -7.38
C GLY A 330 -0.89 -15.98 -8.45
N THR A 331 -1.80 -16.96 -8.44
CA THR A 331 -2.97 -16.97 -9.33
C THR A 331 -3.91 -15.81 -8.99
N GLN A 332 -4.17 -15.56 -7.70
CA GLN A 332 -5.00 -14.45 -7.26
C GLN A 332 -4.41 -13.07 -7.63
N LEU A 333 -3.10 -12.88 -7.52
CA LEU A 333 -2.44 -11.64 -7.92
C LEU A 333 -2.59 -11.41 -9.42
N THR A 334 -2.42 -12.45 -10.23
CA THR A 334 -2.61 -12.39 -11.68
C THR A 334 -4.05 -12.00 -12.03
N LEU A 335 -5.04 -12.56 -11.32
CA LEU A 335 -6.43 -12.14 -11.47
C LEU A 335 -6.65 -10.69 -11.01
N ARG A 336 -5.94 -10.26 -9.95
CA ARG A 336 -6.20 -8.98 -9.28
C ARG A 336 -5.50 -7.76 -9.87
N THR A 337 -4.34 -7.90 -10.49
CA THR A 337 -3.54 -6.75 -10.95
C THR A 337 -3.98 -6.20 -12.30
N PHE A 338 -4.61 -7.01 -13.15
CA PHE A 338 -4.89 -6.62 -14.54
C PHE A 338 -6.34 -6.19 -14.80
N HIS A 339 -7.26 -6.41 -13.85
CA HIS A 339 -8.65 -6.00 -14.00
C HIS A 339 -8.92 -4.53 -13.64
N THR A 340 -7.90 -3.76 -13.23
CA THR A 340 -8.02 -2.31 -12.99
C THR A 340 -8.16 -1.48 -14.27
N GLY A 341 -8.28 -2.14 -15.44
CA GLY A 341 -8.72 -1.50 -16.69
C GLY A 341 -7.67 -0.63 -17.37
N GLY A 342 -6.38 -0.86 -17.09
CA GLY A 342 -5.28 -0.09 -17.68
C GLY A 342 -5.01 1.27 -17.02
N VAL A 343 -5.67 1.57 -15.89
CA VAL A 343 -5.42 2.79 -15.11
C VAL A 343 -4.07 2.69 -14.41
N PHE A 344 -3.20 3.65 -14.70
CA PHE A 344 -1.84 3.69 -14.18
C PHE A 344 -1.79 4.25 -12.75
N THR A 345 -1.00 3.61 -11.90
CA THR A 345 -0.67 4.06 -10.54
C THR A 345 0.84 3.94 -10.34
N GLY A 346 1.62 4.90 -10.85
CA GLY A 346 3.08 4.93 -10.72
C GLY A 346 3.55 5.81 -9.55
N GLY A 347 4.65 5.44 -8.90
CA GLY A 347 5.29 6.30 -7.91
C GLY A 347 5.93 7.51 -8.61
N THR A 348 5.32 8.68 -8.48
CA THR A 348 5.88 9.96 -8.92
C THR A 348 6.05 10.87 -7.71
N ALA A 349 6.86 11.93 -7.84
CA ALA A 349 7.07 12.90 -6.78
C ALA A 349 5.74 13.51 -6.31
N GLU A 350 5.57 13.63 -4.99
CA GLU A 350 4.39 14.26 -4.41
C GLU A 350 4.46 15.77 -4.65
N HIS A 351 3.34 16.41 -4.98
CA HIS A 351 3.29 17.86 -5.15
C HIS A 351 2.64 18.53 -3.96
N VAL A 352 3.21 19.66 -3.54
CA VAL A 352 2.58 20.58 -2.59
C VAL A 352 1.89 21.67 -3.41
N ARG A 353 0.61 21.90 -3.14
CA ARG A 353 -0.21 22.95 -3.76
C ARG A 353 -0.51 24.09 -2.78
N ALA A 354 -0.77 25.28 -3.31
CA ALA A 354 -1.10 26.46 -2.53
C ALA A 354 -2.53 26.35 -1.95
N PRO A 355 -2.75 26.48 -0.64
CA PRO A 355 -4.08 26.36 -0.05
C PRO A 355 -5.00 27.58 -0.29
N SER A 356 -4.46 28.73 -0.71
CA SER A 356 -5.24 29.95 -0.95
C SER A 356 -4.53 30.87 -1.94
N ASN A 357 -5.31 31.79 -2.53
CA ASN A 357 -4.77 32.84 -3.40
C ASN A 357 -3.95 33.83 -2.56
N GLY A 358 -2.72 34.13 -2.98
CA GLY A 358 -1.88 35.09 -2.26
C GLY A 358 -0.47 35.20 -2.82
N LYS A 359 0.34 36.04 -2.18
CA LYS A 359 1.78 36.14 -2.49
C LYS A 359 2.56 35.17 -1.62
N ILE A 360 3.41 34.38 -2.25
CA ILE A 360 4.31 33.46 -1.55
C ILE A 360 5.53 34.23 -1.03
N LYS A 361 5.84 34.03 0.24
CA LYS A 361 7.10 34.43 0.85
C LYS A 361 7.78 33.24 1.50
N PHE A 362 9.07 33.11 1.27
CA PHE A 362 9.92 32.16 1.96
C PHE A 362 11.32 32.73 2.14
N ASN A 363 12.08 32.13 3.06
CA ASN A 363 13.44 32.59 3.33
C ASN A 363 14.40 32.15 2.22
N GLU A 364 14.83 33.10 1.38
CA GLU A 364 15.75 32.87 0.26
C GLU A 364 17.11 32.29 0.70
N TYR A 365 17.57 32.55 1.92
CA TYR A 365 18.84 32.04 2.42
C TYR A 365 18.84 30.52 2.68
N LEU A 366 17.65 29.91 2.76
CA LEU A 366 17.48 28.48 3.05
C LEU A 366 17.32 27.62 1.80
N VAL A 367 17.34 28.25 0.62
CA VAL A 367 17.11 27.57 -0.65
C VAL A 367 18.28 27.78 -1.61
N HIS A 368 18.57 26.76 -2.42
CA HIS A 368 19.65 26.84 -3.40
C HIS A 368 19.11 26.69 -4.82
N PRO A 369 19.53 27.54 -5.77
CA PRO A 369 19.09 27.42 -7.16
C PRO A 369 19.60 26.10 -7.74
N THR A 370 18.69 25.35 -8.34
CA THR A 370 18.95 24.06 -8.99
C THR A 370 18.09 23.96 -10.25
N ARG A 371 18.16 22.81 -10.93
CA ARG A 371 17.26 22.48 -12.03
C ARG A 371 16.41 21.28 -11.68
N THR A 372 15.17 21.27 -12.17
CA THR A 372 14.33 20.08 -12.13
C THR A 372 14.94 18.98 -13.01
N ARG A 373 14.40 17.76 -12.93
CA ARG A 373 14.75 16.64 -13.83
C ARG A 373 14.54 16.95 -15.31
N HIS A 374 13.73 17.98 -15.59
CA HIS A 374 13.35 18.43 -16.93
C HIS A 374 14.14 19.67 -17.37
N GLY A 375 15.10 20.15 -16.55
CA GLY A 375 15.96 21.28 -16.89
C GLY A 375 15.40 22.66 -16.56
N HIS A 376 14.21 22.76 -15.97
CA HIS A 376 13.62 24.03 -15.54
C HIS A 376 14.28 24.56 -14.26
N PRO A 377 14.44 25.89 -14.09
CA PRO A 377 14.96 26.46 -12.86
C PRO A 377 14.03 26.18 -11.68
N ALA A 378 14.59 25.75 -10.56
CA ALA A 378 13.87 25.48 -9.31
C ALA A 378 14.78 25.78 -8.10
N PHE A 379 14.22 25.80 -6.90
CA PHE A 379 15.00 26.00 -5.68
C PHE A 379 14.96 24.75 -4.79
N LEU A 380 16.11 24.25 -4.34
CA LEU A 380 16.23 23.09 -3.46
C LEU A 380 16.29 23.52 -1.99
N CYS A 381 15.45 22.96 -1.14
CA CYS A 381 15.55 23.10 0.31
C CYS A 381 16.31 21.91 0.94
N TYR A 382 17.23 22.17 1.89
CA TYR A 382 17.92 21.11 2.65
C TYR A 382 17.30 20.85 4.03
N ILE A 383 16.59 21.83 4.56
CA ILE A 383 15.86 21.78 5.83
C ILE A 383 14.37 22.01 5.57
N ASP A 384 13.54 21.73 6.59
CA ASP A 384 12.12 22.08 6.53
C ASP A 384 11.96 23.58 6.28
N LEU A 385 11.30 23.94 5.18
CA LEU A 385 11.08 25.32 4.79
C LEU A 385 9.64 25.71 5.11
N TYR A 386 9.49 26.80 5.87
CA TYR A 386 8.21 27.44 6.09
C TYR A 386 7.93 28.42 4.95
N VAL A 387 6.87 28.15 4.21
CA VAL A 387 6.37 29.03 3.15
C VAL A 387 5.10 29.69 3.66
N THR A 388 5.06 31.02 3.61
CA THR A 388 3.91 31.81 4.01
C THR A 388 3.21 32.36 2.77
N ILE A 389 1.92 32.12 2.65
CA ILE A 389 1.07 32.67 1.60
C ILE A 389 0.24 33.79 2.23
N GLU A 390 0.50 35.03 1.82
CA GLU A 390 -0.19 36.22 2.29
C GLU A 390 -1.32 36.58 1.32
N SER A 391 -2.55 36.52 1.81
CA SER A 391 -3.75 37.06 1.18
C SER A 391 -4.26 38.27 1.96
N GLU A 392 -5.18 39.07 1.40
CA GLU A 392 -5.61 40.36 1.94
C GLU A 392 -6.05 40.32 3.42
N ASN A 393 -6.51 39.17 3.95
CA ASN A 393 -6.88 39.00 5.37
C ASN A 393 -6.42 37.66 6.01
N ILE A 394 -5.65 36.83 5.29
CA ILE A 394 -5.35 35.46 5.72
C ILE A 394 -3.89 35.15 5.42
N ILE A 395 -3.16 34.68 6.44
CA ILE A 395 -1.81 34.14 6.30
C ILE A 395 -1.91 32.62 6.43
N HIS A 396 -1.42 31.89 5.44
CA HIS A 396 -1.34 30.42 5.49
C HIS A 396 0.11 29.98 5.46
N ASN A 397 0.47 29.12 6.42
CA ASN A 397 1.82 28.60 6.55
C ASN A 397 1.84 27.14 6.10
N VAL A 398 2.66 26.85 5.10
CA VAL A 398 2.86 25.50 4.56
C VAL A 398 4.30 25.07 4.85
N THR A 399 4.47 23.88 5.42
CA THR A 399 5.80 23.30 5.68
C THR A 399 6.20 22.39 4.53
N ILE A 400 7.29 22.74 3.85
CA ILE A 400 7.88 21.93 2.78
C ILE A 400 9.01 21.09 3.37
N PRO A 401 8.98 19.75 3.24
CA PRO A 401 9.99 18.86 3.80
C PRO A 401 11.36 19.01 3.10
N PRO A 402 12.47 18.61 3.74
CA PRO A 402 13.80 18.71 3.16
C PRO A 402 13.95 17.87 1.89
N LYS A 403 14.85 18.30 1.01
CA LYS A 403 15.13 17.74 -0.33
C LYS A 403 13.98 17.88 -1.33
N SER A 404 13.07 18.82 -1.09
CA SER A 404 12.01 19.18 -2.03
C SER A 404 12.46 20.30 -2.97
N LEU A 405 11.86 20.35 -4.16
CA LEU A 405 12.10 21.39 -5.17
C LEU A 405 10.95 22.39 -5.16
N ILE A 406 11.24 23.66 -4.97
CA ILE A 406 10.28 24.76 -5.05
C ILE A 406 10.27 25.25 -6.49
N LEU A 407 9.07 25.36 -7.05
CA LEU A 407 8.86 25.68 -8.47
C LEU A 407 8.50 27.16 -8.69
N VAL A 408 8.15 27.87 -7.62
CA VAL A 408 7.75 29.29 -7.64
C VAL A 408 8.88 30.21 -7.17
N GLN A 409 8.81 31.48 -7.58
CA GLN A 409 9.71 32.53 -7.12
C GLN A 409 9.20 33.19 -5.84
N ASN A 410 10.11 33.82 -5.09
CA ASN A 410 9.75 34.63 -3.93
C ASN A 410 8.94 35.86 -4.37
N ASP A 411 7.95 36.25 -3.57
CA ASP A 411 6.96 37.31 -3.85
C ASP A 411 6.08 37.09 -5.12
N GLN A 412 6.09 35.89 -5.70
CA GLN A 412 5.20 35.53 -6.79
C GLN A 412 3.75 35.38 -6.28
N TYR A 413 2.80 35.91 -7.05
CA TYR A 413 1.38 35.66 -6.81
C TYR A 413 1.02 34.25 -7.28
N VAL A 414 0.38 33.48 -6.40
CA VAL A 414 -0.11 32.12 -6.69
C VAL A 414 -1.62 32.06 -6.51
N GLU A 415 -2.24 31.24 -7.35
CA GLU A 415 -3.64 30.88 -7.21
C GLU A 415 -3.79 29.67 -6.27
N SER A 416 -4.97 29.57 -5.66
CA SER A 416 -5.38 28.41 -4.88
C SER A 416 -5.24 27.16 -5.74
N GLU A 417 -4.74 26.10 -5.13
CA GLU A 417 -4.44 24.82 -5.76
C GLU A 417 -3.27 24.82 -6.74
N GLN A 418 -2.54 25.93 -6.94
CA GLN A 418 -1.35 25.93 -7.80
C GLN A 418 -0.19 25.14 -7.19
N VAL A 419 0.55 24.38 -8.01
CA VAL A 419 1.73 23.64 -7.56
C VAL A 419 2.84 24.60 -7.14
N ILE A 420 3.27 24.50 -5.89
CA ILE A 420 4.34 25.33 -5.31
C ILE A 420 5.65 24.56 -5.13
N ALA A 421 5.59 23.26 -4.88
CA ALA A 421 6.76 22.42 -4.69
C ALA A 421 6.56 20.95 -5.09
N GLU A 422 7.65 20.28 -5.42
CA GLU A 422 7.76 18.86 -5.73
C GLU A 422 8.61 18.18 -4.63
N ILE A 423 8.00 17.26 -3.88
CA ILE A 423 8.63 16.43 -2.86
C ILE A 423 9.21 15.19 -3.53
N ARG A 424 10.53 15.03 -3.49
CA ARG A 424 11.16 13.77 -3.88
C ARG A 424 10.90 12.73 -2.81
N ALA A 425 10.18 11.67 -3.18
CA ALA A 425 10.06 10.48 -2.36
C ALA A 425 11.46 10.00 -1.94
N ARG A 426 11.64 9.70 -0.64
CA ARG A 426 12.88 9.11 -0.13
C ARG A 426 13.11 7.80 -0.89
N ALA A 427 14.20 7.73 -1.66
CA ALA A 427 14.72 6.50 -2.24
C ALA A 427 15.10 5.50 -1.14
#